data_AF-A0A5K7SDY5-F1
#
_entry.id   AF-A0A5K7SDY5-F1
#
_cell.length_a   1.000
_cell.length_b   1.000
_cell.length_c   1.000
_cell.angle_alpha   90.00
_cell.angle_beta   90.00
_cell.angle_gamma   90.00
#
_symmetry.space_group_name_H-M   'P 1'
#
loop_
_entity.id
_entity.type
_entity.pdbx_description
1 polymer ?
#
loop_
_entity_poly.entity_id
_entity_poly.type
_entity_poly.pdbx_seq_one_letter_code
_entity_poly.pdbx_strand_id
1 'polypeptide(L)'
;MEEKSKAISGLKRGNYFTDSERHQIIQEMISCKCTKQEIWKKYTGEEEEHGQLLRWMRKLGYNTKLPTRRPNFVENNGVMARKNTVVASIGDSFENLQLKKRNLELESQLRDAEMKAVAFSTMIDIAEKEFNISIRKKVNTKPLKK
;
A
#
# COMPACT_ATOMS: atom_id res chain seq x y z
N MET A 1 -18.84 -10.73 -15.74
CA MET A 1 -17.98 -11.81 -15.23
C MET A 1 -18.22 -11.89 -13.74
N GLU A 2 -19.15 -12.74 -13.32
CA GLU A 2 -19.45 -12.97 -11.90
C GLU A 2 -18.55 -14.10 -11.39
N GLU A 3 -17.50 -13.74 -10.66
CA GLU A 3 -16.77 -14.73 -9.87
C GLU A 3 -17.66 -15.15 -8.70
N LYS A 4 -18.23 -16.34 -8.85
CA LYS A 4 -19.02 -17.03 -7.82
C LYS A 4 -18.16 -17.18 -6.56
N SER A 5 -18.45 -16.37 -5.55
CA SER A 5 -17.94 -16.56 -4.20
C SER A 5 -18.45 -17.91 -3.68
N LYS A 6 -17.61 -18.94 -3.77
CA LYS A 6 -17.86 -20.20 -3.08
C LYS A 6 -17.88 -19.91 -1.59
N ALA A 7 -19.07 -19.99 -0.99
CA ALA A 7 -19.24 -19.92 0.45
C ALA A 7 -18.58 -21.16 1.07
N ILE A 8 -17.40 -20.98 1.66
CA ILE A 8 -16.73 -22.02 2.43
C ILE A 8 -17.44 -22.08 3.78
N SER A 9 -18.57 -22.78 3.84
CA SER A 9 -19.22 -23.16 5.10
C SER A 9 -18.73 -24.55 5.51
N GLY A 10 -17.44 -24.65 5.79
CA GLY A 10 -16.88 -25.80 6.49
C GLY A 10 -16.24 -25.29 7.76
N LEU A 11 -16.76 -25.68 8.93
CA LEU A 11 -16.10 -25.41 10.21
C LEU A 11 -14.73 -26.09 10.18
N LYS A 12 -13.69 -25.31 9.87
CA LYS A 12 -12.30 -25.75 9.86
C LYS A 12 -11.57 -25.06 10.99
N ARG A 13 -10.72 -25.79 11.72
CA ARG A 13 -9.82 -25.16 12.69
C ARG A 13 -8.85 -24.22 11.96
N GLY A 14 -8.45 -23.13 12.60
CA GLY A 14 -7.61 -22.08 12.01
C GLY A 14 -6.36 -22.55 11.26
N ASN A 15 -5.75 -23.66 11.68
CA ASN A 15 -4.54 -24.16 11.02
C ASN A 15 -4.79 -24.77 9.63
N TYR A 16 -6.03 -25.14 9.29
CA TYR A 16 -6.38 -25.85 8.04
C TYR A 16 -6.85 -24.94 6.90
N PHE A 17 -6.88 -23.61 7.11
CA PHE A 17 -7.18 -22.68 6.04
C PHE A 17 -5.96 -22.50 5.12
N THR A 18 -6.19 -22.66 3.81
CA THR A 18 -5.21 -22.32 2.78
C THR A 18 -5.04 -20.81 2.69
N ASP A 19 -3.92 -20.35 2.12
CA ASP A 19 -3.65 -18.90 2.05
C ASP A 19 -4.72 -18.16 1.22
N SER A 20 -5.34 -18.79 0.21
CA SER A 20 -6.47 -18.20 -0.54
C SER A 20 -7.73 -18.03 0.33
N GLU A 21 -8.10 -19.06 1.12
CA GLU A 21 -9.24 -18.99 2.03
C GLU A 21 -9.02 -17.92 3.12
N ARG A 22 -7.78 -17.78 3.61
CA ARG A 22 -7.42 -16.72 4.57
C ARG A 22 -7.62 -15.32 4.00
N HIS A 23 -7.24 -15.09 2.74
CA HIS A 23 -7.51 -13.80 2.07
C HIS A 23 -9.01 -13.53 1.97
N GLN A 24 -9.80 -14.53 1.57
CA GLN A 24 -11.26 -14.38 1.43
C GLN A 24 -11.91 -14.00 2.77
N ILE A 25 -11.53 -14.67 3.86
CA ILE A 25 -12.03 -14.38 5.21
C ILE A 25 -11.66 -12.95 5.65
N ILE A 26 -10.41 -12.53 5.42
CA ILE A 26 -9.94 -11.19 5.77
C ILE A 26 -10.62 -10.11 4.93
N GLN A 27 -10.81 -10.36 3.63
CA GLN A 27 -11.53 -9.43 2.75
C GLN A 27 -12.98 -9.26 3.18
N GLU A 28 -13.67 -10.36 3.50
CA GLU A 28 -15.04 -10.30 3.99
C GLU A 28 -15.14 -9.55 5.32
N MET A 29 -14.19 -9.75 6.24
CA MET A 29 -14.11 -8.96 7.48
C MET A 29 -14.01 -7.46 7.19
N ILE A 30 -13.20 -7.06 6.21
CA ILE A 30 -13.01 -5.65 5.82
C ILE A 30 -14.27 -5.11 5.13
N SER A 31 -14.89 -5.88 4.24
CA SER A 31 -16.09 -5.49 3.49
C SER A 31 -17.32 -5.36 4.38
N CYS A 32 -17.54 -6.32 5.29
CA CYS A 32 -18.68 -6.34 6.20
C CYS A 32 -18.46 -5.47 7.45
N LYS A 33 -17.25 -4.96 7.68
CA LYS A 33 -16.85 -4.24 8.91
C LYS A 33 -17.20 -5.00 10.20
N CYS A 34 -17.19 -6.33 10.14
CA CYS A 34 -17.47 -7.19 11.29
C CYS A 34 -16.29 -7.21 12.27
N THR A 35 -16.58 -7.54 13.52
CA THR A 35 -15.50 -7.76 14.50
C THR A 35 -14.74 -9.05 14.19
N LYS A 36 -13.48 -9.14 14.65
CA LYS A 36 -12.65 -10.34 14.44
C LYS A 36 -13.30 -11.60 15.02
N GLN A 37 -14.02 -11.47 16.13
CA GLN A 37 -14.73 -12.58 16.77
C GLN A 37 -15.93 -13.05 15.94
N GLU A 38 -16.70 -12.13 15.36
CA GLU A 38 -17.85 -12.47 14.50
C GLU A 38 -17.41 -13.22 13.24
N ILE A 39 -16.37 -12.73 12.55
CA ILE A 39 -15.87 -13.41 11.35
C ILE A 39 -15.23 -14.76 11.71
N TRP A 40 -14.55 -14.85 12.86
CA TRP A 40 -13.97 -16.09 13.35
C TRP A 40 -15.03 -17.15 13.64
N LYS A 41 -16.08 -16.77 14.38
CA LYS A 41 -17.20 -17.65 14.72
C LYS A 41 -17.95 -18.13 13.48
N LYS A 42 -18.06 -17.29 12.45
CA LYS A 42 -18.71 -17.66 11.18
C LYS A 42 -17.97 -18.79 10.43
N TYR A 43 -16.64 -18.77 10.46
CA TYR A 43 -15.81 -19.67 9.65
C TYR A 43 -15.26 -20.88 10.42
N THR A 44 -14.90 -20.69 11.69
CA THR A 44 -14.32 -21.73 12.55
C THR A 44 -15.37 -22.34 13.49
N GLY A 45 -16.43 -21.61 13.81
CA GLY A 45 -17.44 -22.00 14.81
C GLY A 45 -17.00 -21.80 16.27
N GLU A 46 -15.73 -21.46 16.48
CA GLU A 46 -15.15 -21.16 17.80
C GLU A 46 -15.34 -19.68 18.17
N GLU A 47 -15.51 -19.40 19.45
CA GLU A 47 -15.72 -18.04 19.96
C GLU A 47 -14.41 -17.26 20.13
N GLU A 48 -13.28 -17.96 20.29
CA GLU A 48 -11.97 -17.38 20.55
C GLU A 48 -10.97 -17.59 19.39
N GLU A 49 -10.55 -16.49 18.77
CA GLU A 49 -9.63 -16.45 17.62
C GLU A 49 -8.15 -16.69 17.97
N HIS A 50 -7.75 -16.42 19.22
CA HIS A 50 -6.34 -16.50 19.67
C HIS A 50 -5.35 -15.72 18.78
N GLY A 51 -5.79 -14.63 18.13
CA GLY A 51 -4.94 -13.77 17.30
C GLY A 51 -4.54 -14.35 15.93
N GLN A 52 -5.22 -15.41 15.47
CA GLN A 52 -4.94 -16.07 14.20
C GLN A 52 -5.22 -15.18 12.97
N LEU A 53 -6.33 -14.43 12.93
CA LEU A 53 -6.61 -13.43 11.89
C LEU A 53 -5.52 -12.36 11.86
N LEU A 54 -5.07 -11.87 13.01
CA LEU A 54 -4.01 -10.86 13.05
C LEU A 54 -2.69 -11.41 12.48
N ARG A 55 -2.37 -12.67 12.78
CA ARG A 55 -1.18 -13.35 12.24
C ARG A 55 -1.29 -13.56 10.73
N TRP A 56 -2.47 -13.92 10.24
CA TRP A 56 -2.73 -14.03 8.79
C TRP A 56 -2.62 -12.67 8.10
N MET A 57 -3.23 -11.61 8.65
CA MET A 57 -3.13 -10.26 8.10
C MET A 57 -1.68 -9.80 7.93
N ARG A 58 -0.83 -10.05 8.95
CA ARG A 58 0.62 -9.75 8.85
C ARG A 58 1.31 -10.57 7.77
N LYS A 59 1.02 -11.88 7.69
CA LYS A 59 1.63 -12.78 6.69
C LYS A 59 1.23 -12.40 5.26
N LEU A 60 0.01 -11.94 5.07
CA LEU A 60 -0.59 -11.63 3.77
C LEU A 60 -0.42 -10.16 3.34
N GLY A 61 0.28 -9.34 4.15
CA GLY A 61 0.59 -7.95 3.79
C GLY A 61 -0.54 -6.95 4.01
N TYR A 62 -1.59 -7.30 4.76
CA TYR A 62 -2.63 -6.35 5.15
C TYR A 62 -2.11 -5.42 6.26
N ASN A 63 -2.38 -4.11 6.13
CA ASN A 63 -1.94 -3.10 7.10
C ASN A 63 -2.60 -3.32 8.48
N THR A 64 -1.84 -3.85 9.44
CA THR A 64 -2.32 -4.16 10.80
C THR A 64 -2.25 -2.98 11.77
N LYS A 65 -2.20 -1.73 11.29
CA LYS A 65 -2.21 -0.52 12.12
C LYS A 65 -3.60 -0.25 12.73
N LEU A 66 -4.28 -1.30 13.19
CA LEU A 66 -5.39 -1.16 14.13
C LEU A 66 -4.76 -0.82 15.49
N PRO A 67 -5.21 0.24 16.17
CA PRO A 67 -4.73 0.57 17.51
C PRO A 67 -4.99 -0.65 18.39
N THR A 68 -3.93 -1.37 18.75
CA THR A 68 -4.04 -2.45 19.71
C THR A 68 -4.34 -1.77 21.03
N ARG A 69 -5.57 -1.90 21.54
CA ARG A 69 -5.91 -1.49 22.90
C ARG A 69 -5.10 -2.39 23.84
N ARG A 70 -3.84 -2.00 24.09
CA ARG A 70 -3.04 -2.62 25.14
C ARG A 70 -3.78 -2.31 26.44
N PRO A 71 -4.12 -3.31 27.28
CA PRO A 71 -4.50 -3.00 28.64
C PRO A 71 -3.31 -2.27 29.26
N ASN A 72 -3.56 -1.11 29.87
CA ASN A 72 -2.58 -0.46 30.74
C ASN A 72 -2.38 -1.37 31.96
N PHE A 73 -1.58 -2.43 31.81
CA PHE A 73 -0.98 -3.04 32.98
C PHE A 73 -0.01 -2.00 33.50
N VAL A 74 -0.40 -1.34 34.59
CA VAL A 74 0.42 -0.35 35.27
C VAL A 74 1.58 -1.14 35.88
N GLU A 75 2.66 -1.32 35.10
CA GLU A 75 3.94 -1.69 35.68
C GLU A 75 4.32 -0.53 36.60
N ASN A 76 4.17 -0.74 37.90
CA ASN A 76 4.81 0.09 38.92
C ASN A 76 6.33 -0.10 38.81
N ASN A 77 6.92 0.42 37.74
CA ASN A 77 8.34 0.61 37.62
C ASN A 77 8.66 1.94 38.30
N GLY A 78 9.33 1.84 39.44
CA GLY A 78 9.73 2.96 40.27
C GLY A 78 10.30 4.14 39.47
N VAL A 79 9.82 5.32 39.86
CA VAL A 79 10.40 6.65 39.74
C VAL A 79 11.78 6.70 39.07
N MET A 80 11.80 7.05 37.78
CA MET A 80 12.83 7.92 37.20
C MET A 80 12.21 8.70 36.04
N ALA A 81 12.09 10.02 36.20
CA ALA A 81 11.52 10.90 35.19
C ALA A 81 12.40 10.92 33.92
N ARG A 82 11.98 10.22 32.86
CA ARG A 82 12.63 10.33 31.55
C ARG A 82 12.07 11.53 30.80
N LYS A 83 12.82 12.64 30.80
CA LYS A 83 12.59 13.81 29.95
C LYS A 83 12.89 13.46 28.49
N ASN A 84 11.98 12.84 27.75
CA ASN A 84 12.21 12.51 26.33
C ASN A 84 10.96 12.57 25.41
N THR A 85 9.85 13.18 25.81
CA THR A 85 8.65 13.27 24.95
C THR A 85 8.61 14.49 24.03
N VAL A 86 9.30 15.59 24.38
CA VAL A 86 9.27 16.83 23.57
C VAL A 86 10.19 16.75 22.35
N VAL A 87 11.30 16.00 22.44
CA VAL A 87 12.32 15.94 21.37
C VAL A 87 11.84 15.11 20.15
N ALA A 88 11.07 14.04 20.38
CA ALA A 88 10.54 13.19 19.30
C ALA A 88 9.49 13.95 18.45
N SER A 89 8.59 14.71 19.08
CA SER A 89 7.57 15.52 18.39
C SER A 89 8.17 16.62 17.50
N ILE A 90 9.28 17.24 17.93
CA ILE A 90 9.98 18.27 17.15
C ILE A 90 10.73 17.65 15.95
N GLY A 91 11.36 16.48 16.15
CA GLY A 91 12.06 15.74 15.10
C GLY A 91 11.14 15.32 13.94
N ASP A 92 9.95 14.80 14.28
CA ASP A 92 8.95 14.43 13.28
C ASP A 92 8.50 15.64 12.44
N SER A 93 8.38 16.82 13.06
CA SER A 93 8.01 18.05 12.35
C SER A 93 9.08 18.51 11.37
N PHE A 94 10.35 18.45 11.76
CA PHE A 94 11.48 18.83 10.89
C PHE A 94 11.65 17.87 9.71
N GLU A 95 11.56 16.56 9.96
CA GLU A 95 11.61 15.54 8.92
C GLU A 95 10.47 15.72 7.90
N ASN A 96 9.24 15.96 8.38
CA ASN A 96 8.10 16.24 7.51
C ASN A 96 8.30 17.50 6.64
N LEU A 97 8.91 18.55 7.19
CA LEU A 97 9.23 19.75 6.40
C LEU A 97 10.28 19.46 5.32
N GLN A 98 11.31 18.68 5.64
CA GLN A 98 12.33 18.29 4.68
C GLN A 98 11.76 17.41 3.56
N LEU A 99 10.88 16.46 3.91
CA LEU A 99 10.19 15.61 2.93
C LEU A 99 9.30 16.44 1.99
N LYS A 100 8.52 17.39 2.53
CA LYS A 100 7.70 18.29 1.71
C LYS A 100 8.53 19.12 0.75
N LYS A 101 9.67 19.65 1.19
CA LYS A 101 10.59 20.41 0.33
C LYS A 101 11.12 19.55 -0.82
N ARG A 102 11.54 18.31 -0.52
CA ARG A 102 12.03 17.37 -1.54
C ARG A 102 10.93 17.00 -2.55
N ASN A 103 9.70 16.80 -2.11
CA ASN A 103 8.58 16.51 -3.02
C ASN A 103 8.31 17.68 -3.96
N LEU A 104 8.30 18.91 -3.47
CA LEU A 104 8.12 20.10 -4.32
C LEU A 104 9.23 20.24 -5.37
N GLU A 105 10.48 19.95 -4.99
CA GLU A 105 11.61 19.97 -5.92
C GLU A 105 11.47 18.90 -7.01
N LEU A 106 11.11 17.67 -6.62
CA LEU A 106 10.88 16.57 -7.56
C LEU A 106 9.71 16.86 -8.51
N GLU A 107 8.61 17.42 -8.01
CA GLU A 107 7.48 17.85 -8.84
C GLU A 107 7.88 18.95 -9.84
N SER A 108 8.75 19.88 -9.44
CA SER A 108 9.29 20.89 -10.36
C SER A 108 10.14 20.25 -11.46
N GLN A 109 11.06 19.35 -11.09
CA GLN A 109 11.91 18.66 -12.07
C GLN A 109 11.10 17.84 -13.07
N LEU A 110 10.02 17.21 -12.60
CA LEU A 110 9.10 16.45 -13.44
C LEU A 110 8.40 17.36 -14.44
N ARG A 111 7.85 18.50 -13.99
CA ARG A 111 7.22 19.48 -14.89
C ARG A 111 8.20 20.03 -15.93
N ASP A 112 9.43 20.31 -15.53
CA ASP A 112 10.47 20.81 -16.45
C ASP A 112 10.85 19.74 -17.50
N ALA A 113 10.92 18.47 -17.10
CA ALA A 113 11.20 17.37 -18.00
C ALA A 113 10.07 17.16 -19.03
N GLU A 114 8.81 17.21 -18.57
CA GLU A 114 7.63 17.13 -19.44
C GLU A 114 7.58 18.30 -20.43
N MET A 115 7.80 19.52 -19.95
CA MET A 115 7.85 20.72 -20.79
C MET A 115 8.96 20.63 -21.84
N LYS A 116 10.16 20.17 -21.46
CA LYS A 116 11.26 19.93 -22.40
C LYS A 116 10.89 18.89 -23.45
N ALA A 117 10.26 17.78 -23.05
CA ALA A 117 9.85 16.73 -23.99
C ALA A 117 8.83 17.25 -25.01
N VAL A 118 7.84 18.04 -24.56
CA VAL A 118 6.87 18.69 -25.45
C VAL A 118 7.56 19.68 -26.39
N ALA A 119 8.45 20.55 -25.87
CA ALA A 119 9.17 21.52 -26.68
C ALA A 119 10.08 20.86 -27.73
N PHE A 120 10.77 19.78 -27.39
CA PHE A 120 11.57 19.03 -28.36
C PHE A 120 10.69 18.36 -29.43
N SER A 121 9.56 17.77 -29.02
CA SER A 121 8.58 17.19 -29.95
C SER A 121 8.08 18.23 -30.96
N THR A 122 7.67 19.42 -30.48
CA THR A 122 7.14 20.48 -31.35
C THR A 122 8.22 21.07 -32.25
N MET A 123 9.45 21.24 -31.75
CA MET A 123 10.59 21.71 -32.55
C MET A 123 10.93 20.73 -33.67
N ILE A 124 10.87 19.42 -33.40
CA ILE A 124 11.03 18.38 -34.42
C ILE A 124 9.94 18.53 -35.48
N ASP A 125 8.68 18.68 -35.08
CA ASP A 125 7.56 18.80 -36.02
C ASP A 125 7.68 20.03 -36.93
N ILE A 126 8.16 21.16 -36.39
CA ILE A 126 8.46 22.37 -37.17
C ILE A 126 9.59 22.09 -38.15
N ALA A 127 10.69 21.48 -37.70
CA ALA A 127 11.85 21.20 -38.54
C ALA A 127 11.52 20.22 -39.68
N GLU A 128 10.76 19.16 -39.42
CA GLU A 128 10.31 18.22 -40.46
C GLU A 128 9.46 18.93 -41.51
N LYS A 129 8.59 19.86 -41.09
CA LYS A 129 7.71 20.64 -41.97
C LYS A 129 8.46 21.67 -42.82
N GLU A 130 9.39 22.41 -42.24
CA GLU A 130 10.10 23.50 -42.93
C GLU A 130 11.24 23.00 -43.83
N PHE A 131 12.02 22.03 -43.35
CA PHE A 131 13.19 21.52 -44.08
C PHE A 131 12.91 20.26 -44.90
N ASN A 132 11.72 19.65 -44.78
CA ASN A 132 11.33 18.42 -45.47
C ASN A 132 12.28 17.23 -45.20
N ILE A 133 12.85 17.18 -43.99
CA ILE A 133 13.72 16.11 -43.52
C ILE A 133 12.94 15.21 -42.55
N SER A 134 13.05 13.89 -42.68
CA SER A 134 12.45 12.92 -41.74
C SER A 134 13.39 12.69 -40.56
N ILE A 135 13.04 13.21 -39.39
CA ILE A 135 13.82 13.07 -38.14
C ILE A 135 13.23 11.94 -37.28
N ARG A 136 11.89 11.83 -37.22
CA ARG A 136 11.20 10.74 -36.52
C ARG A 136 11.29 9.43 -37.29
N LYS A 137 11.35 8.32 -36.56
CA LYS A 137 11.35 6.97 -37.15
C LYS A 137 10.00 6.69 -37.83
N LYS A 138 10.04 6.20 -39.07
CA LYS A 138 8.83 5.74 -39.79
C LYS A 138 8.27 4.46 -39.16
N VAL A 139 6.97 4.46 -38.87
CA VAL A 139 6.25 3.35 -38.22
C VAL A 139 6.33 2.02 -38.97
N ASN A 140 6.46 2.05 -40.30
CA ASN A 140 6.47 0.85 -41.15
C ASN A 140 7.86 0.23 -41.37
N THR A 141 8.88 0.68 -40.64
CA THR A 141 10.26 0.19 -40.85
C THR A 141 10.44 -1.16 -40.15
N LYS A 142 10.59 -2.24 -40.93
CA LYS A 142 10.85 -3.60 -40.40
C LYS A 142 12.04 -3.55 -39.44
N PRO A 143 11.92 -4.08 -38.20
CA PRO A 143 13.05 -4.15 -37.28
C PRO A 143 14.13 -5.06 -37.88
N LEU A 144 15.38 -4.59 -37.85
CA LEU A 144 16.52 -5.41 -38.22
C LEU A 144 16.59 -6.59 -37.26
N LYS A 145 16.38 -7.82 -37.76
CA LYS A 145 16.56 -9.02 -36.95
C LYS A 145 18.05 -9.13 -36.61
N LYS A 146 18.35 -9.17 -35.32
CA LYS A 146 19.68 -9.55 -34.81
C LYS A 146 19.82 -11.06 -34.84
#